data_AF-A0A2E2RCP0-F1
#
_entry.id   AF-A0A2E2RCP0-F1
#
_cell.length_a   1.000
_cell.length_b   1.000
_cell.length_c   1.000
_cell.angle_alpha   90.00
_cell.angle_beta   90.00
_cell.angle_gamma   90.00
#
_symmetry.space_group_name_H-M   'P 1'
#
loop_
_entity.id
_entity.type
_entity.pdbx_description
1 polymer ?
#
loop_
_entity_poly.entity_id
_entity_poly.type
_entity_poly.pdbx_seq_one_letter_code
_entity_poly.pdbx_strand_id
1 'polypeptide(L)'
;MAGFIRFIGIFNIAVWVGGSVFFSFLAGSVFFSPEVTRFTPPPYNGLVAQAMLERFFMLHYICGILGIAHLLIECFIKQGTFPKKGIIYVGLLLLLAIIGGKLISPNLNLWHQQKYQFQIKTEGEPPMIEFKPYAKEIRQTAKLKFTVWHGISQTVNLIMLLMLLFYFWKLVHPTNSSHLQTYSQKKRNLFSE
;
A
#
# COMPACT_ATOMS: atom_id res chain seq x y z
N MET A 1 -17.06 -0.17 25.60
CA MET A 1 -17.04 -0.79 24.25
C MET A 1 -16.59 0.18 23.15
N ALA A 2 -17.13 1.40 23.07
CA ALA A 2 -16.72 2.38 22.04
C ALA A 2 -15.22 2.73 22.05
N GLY A 3 -14.59 2.84 23.22
CA GLY A 3 -13.15 3.14 23.35
C GLY A 3 -12.23 2.02 22.83
N PHE A 4 -12.57 0.76 23.11
CA PHE A 4 -11.80 -0.40 22.66
C PHE A 4 -11.86 -0.59 21.13
N ILE A 5 -13.05 -0.42 20.55
CA ILE A 5 -13.23 -0.45 19.09
C ILE A 5 -12.41 0.67 18.44
N ARG A 6 -12.49 1.90 18.97
CA ARG A 6 -11.68 3.02 18.47
C ARG A 6 -10.18 2.74 18.56
N PHE A 7 -9.72 2.14 19.66
CA PHE A 7 -8.32 1.74 19.83
C PHE A 7 -7.86 0.77 18.74
N ILE A 8 -8.63 -0.29 18.46
CA ILE A 8 -8.31 -1.25 17.39
C ILE A 8 -8.19 -0.55 16.03
N GLY A 9 -9.12 0.36 15.73
CA GLY A 9 -9.10 1.12 14.48
C GLY A 9 -7.85 1.98 14.35
N ILE A 10 -7.50 2.74 15.40
CA ILE A 10 -6.29 3.57 15.45
C ILE A 10 -5.02 2.71 15.38
N PHE A 11 -4.99 1.58 16.07
CA PHE A 11 -3.85 0.65 16.05
C PHE A 11 -3.62 0.10 14.64
N ASN A 12 -4.67 -0.38 13.97
CA ASN A 12 -4.56 -0.90 12.61
C ASN A 12 -4.01 0.16 11.64
N ILE A 13 -4.53 1.39 11.67
CA ILE A 13 -4.02 2.45 10.78
C ILE A 13 -2.60 2.88 11.15
N ALA A 14 -2.21 2.85 12.42
CA ALA A 14 -0.85 3.16 12.86
C ALA A 14 0.14 2.11 12.35
N VAL A 15 -0.20 0.82 12.45
CA VAL A 15 0.59 -0.28 11.87
C VAL A 15 0.69 -0.13 10.35
N TRP A 16 -0.42 0.20 9.70
CA TRP A 16 -0.45 0.39 8.25
C TRP A 16 0.47 1.54 7.82
N VAL A 17 0.32 2.72 8.41
CA VAL A 17 1.19 3.89 8.14
C VAL A 17 2.64 3.57 8.46
N GLY A 18 2.93 2.99 9.63
CA GLY A 18 4.28 2.68 10.06
C GLY A 18 5.00 1.73 9.10
N GLY A 19 4.33 0.64 8.70
CA GLY A 19 4.87 -0.28 7.70
C GLY A 19 5.04 0.37 6.33
N SER A 20 4.11 1.24 5.92
CA SER A 20 4.22 1.94 4.64
C SER A 20 5.37 2.94 4.59
N VAL A 21 5.59 3.70 5.66
CA VAL A 21 6.72 4.63 5.81
C VAL A 21 8.03 3.85 5.85
N PHE A 22 8.11 2.82 6.70
CA PHE A 22 9.32 2.00 6.85
C PHE A 22 9.74 1.40 5.52
N PHE A 23 8.80 0.80 4.78
CA PHE A 23 9.14 0.19 3.50
C PHE A 23 9.58 1.23 2.44
N SER A 24 8.87 2.35 2.35
CA SER A 24 9.11 3.37 1.31
C SER A 24 10.46 4.07 1.45
N PHE A 25 10.92 4.32 2.68
CA PHE A 25 12.15 5.10 2.91
C PHE A 25 13.36 4.26 3.36
N LEU A 26 13.13 3.16 4.07
CA LEU A 26 14.21 2.37 4.68
C LEU A 26 14.37 1.02 3.99
N ALA A 27 13.32 0.19 3.94
CA ALA A 27 13.48 -1.18 3.45
C ALA A 27 13.83 -1.25 1.95
N GLY A 28 13.22 -0.39 1.13
CA GLY A 28 13.45 -0.40 -0.32
C GLY A 28 14.88 -0.05 -0.72
N SER A 29 15.53 0.88 -0.03
CA SER A 29 16.88 1.37 -0.37
C SER A 29 17.98 0.37 -0.01
N VAL A 30 17.77 -0.45 1.03
CA VAL A 30 18.73 -1.46 1.50
C VAL A 30 19.08 -2.48 0.41
N PHE A 31 18.13 -2.91 -0.43
CA PHE A 31 18.41 -3.90 -1.48
C PHE A 31 19.34 -3.40 -2.58
N PHE A 32 19.55 -2.08 -2.67
CA PHE A 32 20.41 -1.44 -3.67
C PHE A 32 21.66 -0.83 -3.05
N SER A 33 21.88 -1.02 -1.75
CA SER A 33 23.04 -0.47 -1.06
C SER A 33 24.32 -1.23 -1.43
N PRO A 34 25.50 -0.60 -1.37
CA PRO A 34 26.79 -1.25 -1.65
C PRO A 34 27.04 -2.49 -0.78
N GLU A 35 26.56 -2.49 0.46
CA GLU A 35 26.74 -3.56 1.43
C GLU A 35 26.01 -4.83 0.98
N VAL A 36 24.75 -4.70 0.55
CA VAL A 36 23.92 -5.84 0.13
C VAL A 36 24.29 -6.31 -1.27
N THR A 37 24.58 -5.38 -2.19
CA THR A 37 24.93 -5.71 -3.57
C THR A 37 26.26 -6.45 -3.72
N ARG A 38 27.17 -6.35 -2.73
CA ARG A 38 28.37 -7.19 -2.65
C ARG A 38 28.05 -8.68 -2.49
N PHE A 39 27.01 -9.00 -1.73
CA PHE A 39 26.58 -10.39 -1.49
C PHE A 39 25.54 -10.87 -2.49
N THR A 40 24.69 -9.97 -2.97
CA THR A 40 23.60 -10.26 -3.92
C THR A 40 23.68 -9.32 -5.12
N PRO A 41 24.59 -9.57 -6.08
CA PRO A 41 24.68 -8.74 -7.28
C PRO A 41 23.44 -8.86 -8.15
N PRO A 42 23.19 -7.90 -9.06
CA PRO A 42 22.15 -8.05 -10.09
C PRO A 42 22.33 -9.35 -10.90
N PRO A 43 21.24 -10.10 -11.18
CA PRO A 43 19.83 -9.76 -11.01
C PRO A 43 19.20 -10.15 -9.65
N TYR A 44 19.96 -10.81 -8.76
CA TYR A 44 19.46 -11.42 -7.52
C TYR A 44 18.91 -10.39 -6.53
N ASN A 45 19.57 -9.25 -6.34
CA ASN A 45 19.04 -8.15 -5.52
C ASN A 45 17.63 -7.70 -5.94
N GLY A 46 17.38 -7.60 -7.25
CA GLY A 46 16.09 -7.22 -7.79
C GLY A 46 15.00 -8.25 -7.53
N LEU A 47 15.34 -9.55 -7.55
CA LEU A 47 14.41 -10.62 -7.18
C LEU A 47 14.03 -10.57 -5.70
N VAL A 48 15.01 -10.33 -4.82
CA VAL A 48 14.76 -10.17 -3.39
C VAL A 48 13.91 -8.92 -3.14
N ALA A 49 14.21 -7.81 -3.82
CA ALA A 49 13.40 -6.59 -3.74
C ALA A 49 11.95 -6.81 -4.22
N GLN A 50 11.74 -7.59 -5.29
CA GLN A 50 10.41 -7.96 -5.79
C GLN A 50 9.65 -8.83 -4.77
N ALA A 51 10.29 -9.84 -4.19
CA ALA A 51 9.68 -10.66 -3.14
C ALA A 51 9.30 -9.83 -1.90
N MET A 52 10.12 -8.85 -1.53
CA MET A 52 9.79 -7.93 -0.43
C MET A 52 8.64 -6.98 -0.80
N LEU A 53 8.57 -6.52 -2.05
CA LEU A 53 7.47 -5.69 -2.55
C LEU A 53 6.12 -6.44 -2.50
N GLU A 54 6.10 -7.74 -2.79
CA GLU A 54 4.89 -8.57 -2.64
C GLU A 54 4.40 -8.59 -1.18
N ARG A 55 5.31 -8.72 -0.21
CA ARG A 55 4.99 -8.65 1.23
C ARG A 55 4.47 -7.27 1.63
N PHE A 56 5.00 -6.20 1.03
CA PHE A 56 4.50 -4.85 1.22
C PHE A 56 3.04 -4.69 0.74
N PHE A 57 2.68 -5.26 -0.41
CA PHE A 57 1.28 -5.27 -0.85
C PHE A 57 0.39 -6.14 0.05
N MET A 58 0.89 -7.26 0.58
CA MET A 58 0.15 -8.05 1.57
C MET A 58 -0.21 -7.23 2.81
N LEU A 59 0.70 -6.40 3.31
CA LEU A 59 0.40 -5.47 4.42
C LEU A 59 -0.80 -4.56 4.07
N HIS A 60 -0.83 -3.99 2.86
CA HIS A 60 -1.93 -3.14 2.41
C HIS A 60 -3.26 -3.90 2.34
N TYR A 61 -3.24 -5.15 1.90
CA TYR A 61 -4.44 -5.99 1.86
C TYR A 61 -4.96 -6.30 3.26
N ILE A 62 -4.09 -6.73 4.17
CA ILE A 62 -4.47 -7.08 5.55
C ILE A 62 -5.02 -5.85 6.26
N CYS A 63 -4.28 -4.74 6.26
CA CYS A 63 -4.70 -3.50 6.94
C CYS A 63 -5.96 -2.89 6.30
N GLY A 64 -6.10 -2.96 4.98
CA GLY A 64 -7.29 -2.50 4.26
C GLY A 64 -8.54 -3.33 4.59
N ILE A 65 -8.43 -4.66 4.60
CA ILE A 65 -9.52 -5.57 4.98
C ILE A 65 -9.93 -5.34 6.44
N LEU A 66 -8.95 -5.28 7.35
CA LEU A 66 -9.19 -4.98 8.76
C LEU A 66 -9.84 -3.60 8.95
N GLY A 67 -9.43 -2.60 8.17
CA GLY A 67 -10.01 -1.25 8.20
C GLY A 67 -11.48 -1.24 7.75
N ILE A 68 -11.83 -1.95 6.68
CA ILE A 68 -13.22 -2.07 6.22
C ILE A 68 -14.05 -2.84 7.25
N ALA A 69 -13.55 -3.99 7.73
CA ALA A 69 -14.24 -4.80 8.73
C ALA A 69 -14.50 -4.00 10.02
N HIS A 70 -13.52 -3.21 10.47
CA HIS A 70 -13.64 -2.32 11.61
C HIS A 70 -14.76 -1.28 11.42
N LEU A 71 -14.81 -0.60 10.27
CA LEU A 71 -15.86 0.38 9.95
C LEU A 71 -17.25 -0.26 9.86
N LEU A 72 -17.34 -1.49 9.37
CA LEU A 72 -18.60 -2.25 9.32
C LEU A 72 -19.08 -2.65 10.72
N ILE A 73 -18.17 -3.13 11.57
CA ILE A 73 -18.46 -3.46 12.98
C ILE A 73 -18.94 -2.21 13.73
N GLU A 74 -18.28 -1.07 13.54
CA GLU A 74 -18.69 0.20 14.16
C GLU A 74 -20.08 0.64 13.68
N CYS A 75 -20.39 0.46 12.39
CA CYS A 75 -21.71 0.73 11.83
C CYS A 75 -22.79 -0.17 12.43
N PHE A 76 -22.51 -1.47 12.57
CA PHE A 76 -23.45 -2.45 13.10
C PHE A 76 -23.77 -2.19 14.58
N ILE A 77 -22.75 -1.89 15.38
CA ILE A 77 -22.90 -1.64 16.82
C ILE A 77 -23.63 -0.32 17.09
N LYS A 78 -23.35 0.72 16.32
CA LYS A 78 -23.98 2.04 16.53
C LYS A 78 -25.41 2.14 15.96
N GLN A 79 -25.90 1.11 15.24
CA GLN A 79 -27.15 1.15 14.46
C GLN A 79 -27.34 2.48 13.70
N GLY A 80 -26.22 3.05 13.25
CA GLY A 80 -26.13 4.44 12.84
C GLY A 80 -26.01 4.59 11.33
N THR A 81 -25.75 5.82 10.90
CA THR A 81 -25.49 6.12 9.49
C THR A 81 -24.20 5.45 9.02
N PHE A 82 -24.30 4.74 7.89
CA PHE A 82 -23.19 4.03 7.27
C PHE A 82 -22.02 5.01 6.99
N PRO A 83 -20.78 4.72 7.44
CA PRO A 83 -19.64 5.62 7.29
C PRO A 83 -19.08 5.62 5.86
N LYS A 84 -19.92 6.02 4.88
CA LYS A 84 -19.65 5.98 3.43
C LYS A 84 -18.29 6.58 3.07
N LYS A 85 -17.95 7.74 3.62
CA LYS A 85 -16.69 8.44 3.32
C LYS A 85 -15.46 7.65 3.76
N GLY A 86 -15.52 7.00 4.94
CA GLY A 86 -14.41 6.18 5.44
C GLY A 86 -14.21 4.92 4.61
N ILE A 87 -15.30 4.23 4.30
CA ILE A 87 -15.28 3.00 3.49
C ILE A 87 -14.81 3.28 2.06
N ILE A 88 -15.25 4.39 1.46
CA ILE A 88 -14.76 4.82 0.14
C ILE A 88 -13.25 5.08 0.18
N TYR A 89 -12.74 5.73 1.23
CA TYR A 89 -11.32 6.05 1.33
C TYR A 89 -10.44 4.81 1.50
N VAL A 90 -10.81 3.93 2.45
CA VAL A 90 -10.08 2.66 2.68
C VAL A 90 -10.23 1.73 1.48
N GLY A 91 -11.42 1.69 0.86
CA GLY A 91 -11.68 0.91 -0.35
C GLY A 91 -10.85 1.39 -1.55
N LEU A 92 -10.67 2.70 -1.72
CA LEU A 92 -9.82 3.28 -2.76
C LEU A 92 -8.34 2.91 -2.54
N LEU A 93 -7.85 2.99 -1.30
CA LEU A 93 -6.49 2.56 -0.95
C LEU A 93 -6.27 1.06 -1.23
N LEU A 94 -7.25 0.23 -0.85
CA LEU A 94 -7.21 -1.21 -1.10
C LEU A 94 -7.23 -1.52 -2.61
N LEU A 95 -8.05 -0.81 -3.39
CA LEU A 95 -8.12 -0.96 -4.83
C LEU A 95 -6.78 -0.60 -5.50
N LEU A 96 -6.17 0.53 -5.11
CA LEU A 96 -4.85 0.92 -5.61
C LEU A 96 -3.78 -0.13 -5.28
N ALA A 97 -3.80 -0.68 -4.06
CA ALA A 97 -2.90 -1.75 -3.68
C ALA A 97 -3.10 -3.01 -4.53
N ILE A 98 -4.35 -3.39 -4.85
CA ILE A 98 -4.65 -4.56 -5.69
C ILE A 98 -4.13 -4.35 -7.11
N ILE A 99 -4.36 -3.15 -7.68
CA ILE A 99 -3.86 -2.81 -9.02
C ILE A 99 -2.33 -2.85 -9.04
N GLY A 100 -1.66 -2.25 -8.04
CA GLY A 100 -0.20 -2.28 -7.92
C GLY A 100 0.35 -3.72 -7.80
N GLY A 101 -0.19 -4.51 -6.88
CA GLY A 101 0.32 -5.85 -6.58
C GLY A 101 -0.03 -6.90 -7.63
N LYS A 102 -1.26 -6.92 -8.16
CA LYS A 102 -1.70 -7.96 -9.10
C LYS A 102 -1.54 -7.59 -10.57
N LEU A 103 -1.54 -6.31 -10.94
CA LEU A 103 -1.47 -5.90 -12.35
C LEU A 103 -0.07 -5.40 -12.72
N ILE A 104 0.55 -4.60 -11.86
CA ILE A 104 1.82 -3.93 -12.16
C ILE A 104 3.03 -4.82 -11.79
N SER A 105 3.01 -5.44 -10.60
CA SER A 105 4.08 -6.32 -10.12
C SER A 105 4.45 -7.48 -11.08
N PRO A 106 3.51 -8.30 -11.59
CA PRO A 106 3.89 -9.45 -12.42
C PRO A 106 4.51 -9.02 -13.76
N ASN A 107 4.04 -7.91 -14.34
CA ASN A 107 4.60 -7.36 -15.58
C ASN A 107 6.04 -6.84 -15.37
N LEU A 108 6.31 -6.21 -14.22
CA LEU A 108 7.67 -5.78 -13.84
C LEU A 108 8.62 -6.98 -13.66
N ASN A 109 8.14 -8.08 -13.08
CA ASN A 109 8.91 -9.31 -12.92
C ASN A 109 9.32 -9.89 -14.29
N LEU A 110 8.38 -9.92 -15.25
CA LEU A 110 8.65 -10.36 -16.62
C LEU A 110 9.67 -9.45 -17.34
N TRP A 111 9.55 -8.12 -17.22
CA TRP A 111 10.50 -7.22 -17.86
C TRP A 111 11.89 -7.24 -17.19
N HIS A 112 11.96 -7.51 -15.88
CA HIS A 112 13.23 -7.71 -15.17
C HIS A 112 13.97 -8.96 -15.67
N GLN A 113 13.24 -10.07 -15.83
CA GLN A 113 13.75 -11.31 -16.46
C GLN A 113 14.29 -11.06 -17.87
N GLN A 114 13.53 -10.34 -18.71
CA GLN A 114 13.94 -10.00 -20.08
C GLN A 114 15.15 -9.07 -20.12
N LYS A 115 15.24 -8.10 -19.21
CA LYS A 115 16.36 -7.13 -19.12
C LYS A 115 17.69 -7.82 -18.82
N TYR A 116 17.67 -8.79 -17.91
CA TYR A 116 18.84 -9.53 -17.42
C TYR A 116 19.02 -10.92 -18.07
N GLN A 117 18.17 -11.26 -19.05
CA GLN A 117 18.29 -12.48 -19.85
C GLN A 117 18.26 -13.77 -19.02
N PHE A 118 17.31 -13.85 -18.08
CA PHE A 118 17.13 -15.05 -17.26
C PHE A 118 15.66 -15.45 -17.16
N GLN A 119 15.42 -16.73 -16.89
CA GLN A 119 14.11 -17.26 -16.52
C GLN A 119 14.22 -18.03 -15.20
N ILE A 120 13.17 -17.96 -14.37
CA ILE A 120 13.06 -18.76 -13.16
C ILE A 120 12.36 -20.05 -13.54
N LYS A 121 13.07 -21.18 -13.46
CA LYS A 121 12.45 -22.51 -13.59
C LYS A 121 11.91 -22.95 -12.23
N THR A 122 10.64 -23.29 -12.19
CA THR A 122 9.96 -23.87 -11.02
C THR A 122 10.16 -25.39 -10.93
N GLU A 123 10.83 -26.00 -11.92
CA GLU A 123 11.19 -27.41 -11.91
C GLU A 123 12.53 -27.60 -11.16
N GLY A 124 12.45 -28.21 -9.97
CA GLY A 124 13.59 -28.47 -9.07
C GLY A 124 13.55 -27.59 -7.80
N GLU A 125 13.74 -28.19 -6.62
CA GLU A 125 13.96 -27.45 -5.37
C GLU A 125 15.46 -27.37 -5.06
N PRO A 126 16.05 -26.17 -4.86
CA PRO A 126 15.45 -24.83 -4.95
C PRO A 126 15.29 -24.30 -6.41
N PRO A 127 14.40 -23.32 -6.66
CA PRO A 127 14.17 -22.76 -8.00
C PRO A 127 15.45 -22.22 -8.61
N MET A 128 15.73 -22.62 -9.86
CA MET A 128 16.98 -22.30 -10.54
C MET A 128 16.83 -21.15 -11.54
N ILE A 129 17.85 -20.29 -11.61
CA ILE A 129 17.95 -19.22 -12.60
C ILE A 129 18.66 -19.78 -13.83
N GLU A 130 17.97 -19.81 -14.96
CA GLU A 130 18.52 -20.26 -16.23
C GLU A 130 18.73 -19.07 -17.17
N PHE A 131 19.89 -19.02 -17.82
CA PHE A 131 20.15 -17.99 -18.84
C PHE A 131 19.24 -18.23 -20.05
N LYS A 132 18.53 -17.18 -20.46
CA LYS A 132 17.69 -17.20 -21.67
C LYS A 132 18.03 -16.01 -22.55
N PRO A 133 18.63 -16.24 -23.73
CA PRO A 133 18.95 -15.17 -24.66
C PRO A 133 17.65 -14.59 -25.26
N TYR A 134 17.45 -13.28 -25.07
CA TYR A 134 16.40 -12.51 -25.76
C TYR A 134 17.02 -11.64 -26.87
N ALA A 135 16.25 -11.39 -27.93
CA ALA A 135 16.65 -10.47 -29.00
C ALA A 135 16.92 -9.05 -28.45
N LYS A 136 17.86 -8.33 -29.05
CA LYS A 136 18.27 -6.98 -28.60
C LYS A 136 17.10 -5.99 -28.52
N GLU A 137 16.17 -6.08 -29.47
CA GLU A 137 14.97 -5.22 -29.51
C GLU A 137 14.02 -5.49 -28.33
N ILE A 138 13.86 -6.76 -27.94
CA ILE A 138 13.05 -7.17 -26.78
C ILE A 138 13.69 -6.64 -25.50
N ARG A 139 15.03 -6.72 -25.38
CA ARG A 139 15.77 -6.22 -24.21
C ARG A 139 15.67 -4.70 -24.05
N GLN A 140 15.77 -3.95 -25.14
CA GLN A 140 15.63 -2.48 -25.11
C GLN A 140 14.19 -2.07 -24.75
N THR A 141 13.20 -2.72 -25.35
CA THR A 141 11.79 -2.49 -25.05
C THR A 141 11.48 -2.83 -23.59
N ALA A 142 11.98 -3.95 -23.08
CA ALA A 142 11.83 -4.36 -21.69
C ALA A 142 12.48 -3.36 -20.72
N LYS A 143 13.69 -2.85 -21.05
CA LYS A 143 14.36 -1.82 -20.22
C LYS A 143 13.53 -0.54 -20.13
N LEU A 144 12.96 -0.08 -21.24
CA LEU A 144 12.16 1.15 -21.27
C LEU A 144 10.84 0.96 -20.52
N LYS A 145 10.12 -0.13 -20.81
CA LYS A 145 8.87 -0.48 -20.12
C LYS A 145 9.09 -0.67 -18.62
N PHE A 146 10.17 -1.36 -18.22
CA PHE A 146 10.54 -1.53 -16.82
C PHE A 146 10.76 -0.18 -16.13
N THR A 147 11.56 0.72 -16.70
CA THR A 147 11.82 2.03 -16.09
C THR A 147 10.55 2.86 -15.95
N VAL A 148 9.71 2.90 -16.99
CA VAL A 148 8.46 3.67 -16.97
C VAL A 148 7.48 3.12 -15.94
N TRP A 149 7.20 1.81 -15.97
CA TRP A 149 6.26 1.20 -15.04
C TRP A 149 6.76 1.13 -13.61
N HIS A 150 8.08 1.00 -13.41
CA HIS A 150 8.66 1.10 -12.08
C HIS A 150 8.46 2.51 -11.53
N GLY A 151 8.70 3.55 -12.33
CA GLY A 151 8.41 4.93 -11.96
C GLY A 151 6.94 5.16 -11.63
N ILE A 152 6.02 4.66 -12.47
CA ILE A 152 4.56 4.75 -12.21
C ILE A 152 4.21 4.06 -10.89
N SER A 153 4.75 2.87 -10.63
CA SER A 153 4.52 2.14 -9.38
C SER A 153 5.02 2.90 -8.16
N GLN A 154 6.18 3.56 -8.25
CA GLN A 154 6.72 4.40 -7.18
C GLN A 154 5.82 5.61 -6.90
N THR A 155 5.34 6.28 -7.95
CA THR A 155 4.39 7.40 -7.81
C THR A 155 3.09 6.96 -7.16
N VAL A 156 2.52 5.83 -7.57
CA VAL A 156 1.30 5.28 -6.96
C VAL A 156 1.52 4.94 -5.49
N ASN A 157 2.64 4.31 -5.15
CA ASN A 157 2.99 4.03 -3.75
C ASN A 157 3.12 5.31 -2.91
N LEU A 158 3.72 6.37 -3.47
CA LEU A 158 3.82 7.66 -2.79
C LEU A 158 2.44 8.29 -2.57
N ILE A 159 1.56 8.25 -3.57
CA ILE A 159 0.18 8.73 -3.43
C ILE A 159 -0.56 7.94 -2.35
N MET A 160 -0.46 6.61 -2.35
CA MET A 160 -1.05 5.78 -1.30
C MET A 160 -0.53 6.13 0.08
N LEU A 161 0.78 6.38 0.22
CA LEU A 161 1.39 6.79 1.48
C LEU A 161 0.84 8.14 1.95
N LEU A 162 0.78 9.15 1.07
CA LEU A 162 0.24 10.47 1.41
C LEU A 162 -1.24 10.38 1.81
N MET A 163 -2.01 9.56 1.11
CA MET A 163 -3.41 9.31 1.45
C MET A 163 -3.56 8.63 2.82
N LEU A 164 -2.73 7.62 3.12
CA LEU A 164 -2.70 6.96 4.42
C LEU A 164 -2.35 7.93 5.55
N LEU A 165 -1.32 8.75 5.36
CA LEU A 165 -0.92 9.78 6.32
C LEU A 165 -2.04 10.80 6.56
N PHE A 166 -2.70 11.26 5.50
CA PHE A 166 -3.83 12.17 5.60
C PHE A 166 -5.01 11.53 6.35
N TYR A 167 -5.33 10.27 6.05
CA TYR A 167 -6.41 9.55 6.72
C TYR A 167 -6.11 9.33 8.21
N PHE A 168 -4.88 8.95 8.54
CA PHE A 168 -4.41 8.83 9.91
C PHE A 168 -4.51 10.17 10.65
N TRP A 169 -4.02 11.25 10.04
CA TRP A 169 -4.12 12.59 10.60
C TRP A 169 -5.57 12.97 10.93
N LYS A 170 -6.48 12.73 10.00
CA LYS A 170 -7.91 13.00 10.17
C LYS A 170 -8.55 12.15 11.27
N LEU A 171 -8.11 10.90 11.43
CA LEU A 171 -8.64 10.01 12.46
C LEU A 171 -8.21 10.42 13.88
N VAL A 172 -6.98 10.92 14.00
CA VAL A 172 -6.42 11.44 15.27
C VAL A 172 -6.94 12.84 15.58
N HIS A 173 -7.17 13.68 14.56
CA HIS A 173 -7.72 15.03 14.68
C HIS A 173 -9.17 15.09 14.15
N PRO A 174 -10.18 14.66 14.93
CA PRO A 174 -11.56 14.84 14.53
C PRO A 174 -11.84 16.33 14.33
N THR A 175 -12.30 16.71 13.15
CA THR A 175 -12.64 18.10 12.83
C THR A 175 -13.71 18.59 13.83
N ASN A 176 -13.48 19.72 14.50
CA ASN A 176 -14.34 20.35 15.52
C ASN A 176 -15.74 20.79 15.02
N SER A 177 -16.22 20.22 13.90
CA SER A 177 -17.55 20.46 13.33
C SER A 177 -18.71 20.07 14.25
N SER A 178 -18.47 19.29 15.30
CA SER A 178 -19.47 19.02 16.35
C SER A 178 -19.79 20.25 17.19
N HIS A 179 -18.84 21.15 17.43
CA HIS A 179 -19.04 22.30 18.32
C HIS A 179 -19.91 23.40 17.68
N LEU A 180 -19.83 23.57 16.35
CA LEU A 180 -20.62 24.54 15.60
C LEU A 180 -22.09 24.14 15.46
N GLN A 181 -22.38 22.84 15.34
CA GLN A 181 -23.77 22.36 15.29
C GLN A 181 -24.48 22.54 16.63
N THR A 182 -23.80 22.26 17.76
CA THR A 182 -24.39 22.47 19.09
C THR A 182 -24.62 23.96 19.38
N TYR A 183 -23.74 24.85 18.94
CA TYR A 183 -23.93 26.30 19.11
C TYR A 183 -25.09 26.85 18.25
N SER A 184 -25.21 26.40 16.99
CA SER A 184 -26.31 26.78 16.11
C SER A 184 -27.67 26.28 16.64
N GLN A 185 -27.70 25.06 17.15
CA GLN A 185 -28.93 24.44 17.67
C GLN A 185 -29.34 25.04 19.02
N LYS A 186 -28.38 25.33 19.91
CA LYS A 186 -28.65 26.04 21.18
C LYS A 186 -29.13 27.48 20.94
N LYS A 187 -28.56 28.19 19.96
CA LYS A 187 -29.00 29.54 19.60
C LYS A 187 -30.42 29.55 19.05
N ARG A 188 -30.80 28.55 18.24
CA ARG A 188 -32.15 28.46 17.65
C ARG A 188 -33.26 28.28 18.70
N ASN A 189 -32.97 27.55 19.78
CA ASN A 189 -33.93 27.31 20.88
C ASN A 189 -34.08 28.51 21.84
N LEU A 190 -33.14 29.46 21.84
CA LEU A 190 -33.16 30.65 22.70
C LEU A 190 -33.98 31.81 22.11
N PHE A 191 -34.36 31.74 20.83
CA PHE A 191 -35.14 32.76 20.12
C PHE A 191 -36.54 32.26 19.72
N SER A 192 -36.98 31.14 20.30
CA SER A 192 -38.27 30.50 20.02
C SER A 192 -39.22 30.50 21.24
N GLU A 193 -38.92 31.28 22.27
CA GLU A 193 -39.84 31.62 23.37
C GLU A 193 -40.27 33.08 23.30
#